data_AF-A0A947VYX0-F1
#
_entry.id   AF-A0A947VYX0-F1
#
_cell.length_a   1.000
_cell.length_b   1.000
_cell.length_c   1.000
_cell.angle_alpha   90.00
_cell.angle_beta   90.00
_cell.angle_gamma   90.00
#
_symmetry.space_group_name_H-M   'P 1'
#
loop_
_entity.id
_entity.type
_entity.pdbx_description
1 polymer ?
#
loop_
_entity_poly.entity_id
_entity_poly.type
_entity_poly.pdbx_seq_one_letter_code
_entity_poly.pdbx_strand_id
1 'polypeptide(L)'
;MKLDEKLTQIGLKMKNLVVVDLSFPEMKFPAFKSAYEQRYVHLLHRKTSAVKIAGGIASQGKIVLVFGVDNGEVNLSDSTLNVKVVKRDKSAHWDNLERDLKEFGASVLLIPSED
;
A
#
# COMPACT_ATOMS: atom_id res chain seq x y z
N MET A 1 11.43 14.58 -4.06
CA MET A 1 10.48 13.80 -4.87
C MET A 1 9.25 13.51 -4.02
N LYS A 2 8.06 13.84 -4.50
CA LYS A 2 6.82 13.56 -3.74
C LYS A 2 6.59 12.04 -3.73
N LEU A 3 6.09 11.48 -2.63
CA LEU A 3 5.90 10.04 -2.46
C LEU A 3 5.11 9.40 -3.62
N ASP A 4 4.10 10.10 -4.12
CA ASP A 4 3.28 9.72 -5.27
C ASP A 4 4.09 9.50 -6.56
N GLU A 5 5.03 10.41 -6.87
CA GLU A 5 5.92 10.28 -8.04
C GLU A 5 6.82 9.04 -7.90
N LYS A 6 7.36 8.81 -6.69
CA LYS A 6 8.19 7.64 -6.41
C LYS A 6 7.41 6.35 -6.57
N LEU A 7 6.21 6.30 -6.00
CA LEU A 7 5.33 5.15 -6.08
C LEU A 7 4.92 4.88 -7.54
N THR A 8 4.73 5.93 -8.33
CA THR A 8 4.46 5.83 -9.77
C THR A 8 5.63 5.20 -10.54
N GLN A 9 6.87 5.58 -10.22
CA GLN A 9 8.07 4.97 -10.80
C GLN A 9 8.24 3.50 -10.39
N ILE A 10 7.93 3.17 -9.13
CA ILE A 10 7.92 1.79 -8.65
C ILE A 10 6.85 0.98 -9.39
N GLY A 11 5.64 1.54 -9.55
CA GLY A 11 4.53 0.91 -10.27
C GLY A 11 4.84 0.60 -11.73
N LEU A 12 5.74 1.37 -12.36
CA LEU A 12 6.24 1.08 -13.72
C LEU A 12 7.03 -0.23 -13.76
N LYS A 13 7.90 -0.43 -12.76
CA LYS A 13 8.77 -1.60 -12.64
C LYS A 13 8.03 -2.82 -12.08
N MET A 14 7.05 -2.61 -11.22
CA MET A 14 6.35 -3.65 -10.46
C MET A 14 4.89 -3.74 -10.90
N LYS A 15 4.63 -4.55 -11.94
CA LYS A 15 3.29 -4.69 -12.54
C LYS A 15 2.24 -5.31 -11.61
N ASN A 16 2.67 -6.02 -10.58
CA ASN A 16 1.81 -6.65 -9.57
C ASN A 16 1.56 -5.76 -8.34
N LEU A 17 2.10 -4.54 -8.28
CA LEU A 17 1.81 -3.57 -7.23
C LEU A 17 0.40 -2.99 -7.39
N VAL A 18 -0.38 -3.00 -6.31
CA VAL A 18 -1.70 -2.39 -6.16
C VAL A 18 -1.67 -1.45 -4.97
N VAL A 19 -2.31 -0.29 -5.10
CA VAL A 19 -2.42 0.71 -4.04
C VAL A 19 -3.86 0.79 -3.57
N VAL A 20 -4.06 0.66 -2.26
CA VAL A 20 -5.31 0.90 -1.56
C VAL A 20 -5.13 2.17 -0.74
N ASP A 21 -5.81 3.23 -1.13
CA ASP A 21 -5.71 4.54 -0.48
C ASP A 21 -6.94 4.78 0.39
N LEU A 22 -6.72 5.11 1.67
CA LEU A 22 -7.77 5.43 2.64
C LEU A 22 -7.79 6.93 3.00
N SER A 23 -6.96 7.74 2.34
CA SER A 23 -6.87 9.18 2.59
C SER A 23 -8.17 9.92 2.26
N PHE A 24 -8.43 10.97 3.05
CA PHE A 24 -9.59 11.85 2.97
C PHE A 24 -9.20 13.19 3.61
N PRO A 25 -9.68 14.35 3.12
CA PRO A 25 -10.67 14.54 2.05
C PRO A 25 -10.13 14.32 0.62
N GLU A 26 -8.82 14.42 0.43
CA GLU A 26 -8.17 14.24 -0.86
C GLU A 26 -7.41 12.92 -0.91
N MET A 27 -7.29 12.36 -2.12
CA MET A 27 -6.43 11.20 -2.36
C MET A 27 -4.96 11.56 -2.24
N LYS A 28 -4.16 10.67 -1.64
CA LYS A 28 -2.72 10.89 -1.42
C LYS A 28 -1.89 10.65 -2.68
N PHE A 29 -2.37 9.81 -3.62
CA PHE A 29 -1.60 9.36 -4.79
C PHE A 29 -2.29 9.61 -6.15
N PRO A 30 -2.57 10.87 -6.51
CA PRO A 30 -3.22 11.20 -7.78
C PRO A 30 -2.41 10.79 -9.03
N ALA A 31 -1.08 10.90 -9.03
CA ALA A 31 -0.24 10.53 -10.17
C ALA A 31 -0.24 9.01 -10.38
N PHE A 32 -0.14 8.22 -9.31
CA PHE A 32 -0.24 6.76 -9.41
C PHE A 32 -1.59 6.32 -9.97
N LYS A 33 -2.69 6.91 -9.48
CA LYS A 33 -4.04 6.65 -10.00
C LYS A 33 -4.12 6.97 -11.49
N SER A 34 -3.61 8.13 -11.92
CA SER A 34 -3.65 8.54 -13.32
C SER A 34 -2.85 7.62 -14.23
N ALA A 35 -1.70 7.10 -13.76
CA ALA A 35 -0.88 6.20 -14.55
C ALA A 35 -1.45 4.77 -14.58
N TYR A 36 -2.05 4.32 -13.48
CA TYR A 36 -2.38 2.91 -13.24
C TYR A 36 -3.75 2.73 -12.58
N GLU A 37 -4.79 3.25 -13.22
CA GLU A 37 -6.16 3.24 -12.69
C GLU A 37 -6.63 1.85 -12.21
N GLN A 38 -6.34 0.80 -12.99
CA GLN A 38 -6.69 -0.59 -12.67
C GLN A 38 -5.93 -1.18 -11.46
N ARG A 39 -4.93 -0.47 -10.95
CA ARG A 39 -4.07 -0.87 -9.82
C ARG A 39 -4.22 0.06 -8.63
N TYR A 40 -5.23 0.92 -8.63
CA TYR A 40 -5.49 1.88 -7.57
C TYR A 40 -6.94 1.76 -7.09
N VAL A 41 -7.11 1.63 -5.78
CA VAL A 41 -8.41 1.53 -5.12
C VAL A 41 -8.49 2.60 -4.04
N HIS A 42 -9.50 3.47 -4.10
CA HIS A 42 -9.74 4.48 -3.07
C HIS A 42 -10.94 4.06 -2.21
N LEU A 43 -10.72 3.84 -0.92
CA LEU A 43 -11.76 3.39 0.02
C LEU A 43 -11.86 4.37 1.19
N LEU A 44 -12.78 5.32 1.06
CA LEU A 44 -13.04 6.32 2.09
C LEU A 44 -13.43 5.68 3.43
N HIS A 45 -12.59 5.85 4.45
CA HIS A 45 -12.85 5.54 5.87
C HIS A 45 -13.28 4.09 6.20
N ARG A 46 -13.09 3.13 5.30
CA ARG A 46 -13.43 1.70 5.53
C ARG A 46 -12.19 0.87 5.90
N LYS A 47 -11.50 1.23 6.98
CA LYS A 47 -10.21 0.63 7.40
C LYS A 47 -10.27 -0.90 7.52
N THR A 48 -11.30 -1.43 8.17
CA THR A 48 -11.51 -2.89 8.33
C THR A 48 -11.81 -3.61 7.01
N SER A 49 -12.52 -2.97 6.08
CA SER A 49 -12.77 -3.54 4.75
C SER A 49 -11.54 -3.47 3.85
N ALA A 50 -10.75 -2.40 3.96
CA ALA A 50 -9.55 -2.18 3.15
C ALA A 50 -8.50 -3.28 3.34
N VAL A 51 -8.30 -3.70 4.59
CA VAL A 51 -7.40 -4.80 4.94
C VAL A 51 -7.88 -6.13 4.34
N LYS A 52 -9.17 -6.44 4.43
CA LYS A 52 -9.73 -7.68 3.85
C LYS A 52 -9.60 -7.69 2.33
N ILE A 53 -9.90 -6.56 1.69
CA ILE A 53 -9.74 -6.37 0.25
C ILE A 53 -8.25 -6.54 -0.13
N ALA A 54 -7.34 -5.94 0.63
CA ALA A 54 -5.91 -6.07 0.40
C ALA A 54 -5.43 -7.52 0.52
N GLY A 55 -5.93 -8.28 1.51
CA GLY A 55 -5.63 -9.70 1.62
C GLY A 55 -6.11 -10.52 0.43
N GLY A 56 -7.35 -10.29 -0.03
CA GLY A 56 -7.89 -10.97 -1.21
C GLY A 56 -7.18 -10.60 -2.52
N ILE A 57 -6.67 -9.37 -2.65
CA ILE A 57 -5.85 -8.97 -3.80
C ILE A 57 -4.46 -9.62 -3.70
N ALA A 58 -3.85 -9.62 -2.51
CA ALA A 58 -2.53 -10.20 -2.30
C ALA A 58 -2.51 -11.72 -2.54
N SER A 59 -3.58 -12.44 -2.19
CA SER A 59 -3.69 -13.88 -2.45
C SER A 59 -3.66 -14.25 -3.95
N GLN A 60 -3.84 -13.28 -4.85
CA GLN A 60 -3.71 -13.43 -6.30
C GLN A 60 -2.27 -13.15 -6.80
N GLY A 61 -1.27 -13.18 -5.92
CA GLY A 61 0.13 -12.92 -6.27
C GLY A 61 0.47 -11.44 -6.38
N LYS A 62 -0.37 -10.55 -5.83
CA LYS A 62 -0.16 -9.10 -5.88
C LYS A 62 0.57 -8.61 -4.64
N ILE A 63 1.21 -7.46 -4.79
CA ILE A 63 1.75 -6.69 -3.67
C ILE A 63 0.78 -5.55 -3.44
N VAL A 64 0.23 -5.44 -2.23
CA VAL A 64 -0.80 -4.44 -1.93
C VAL A 64 -0.28 -3.46 -0.90
N LEU A 65 -0.19 -2.20 -1.27
CA LEU A 65 0.15 -1.10 -0.36
C LEU A 65 -1.15 -0.45 0.11
N VAL A 66 -1.45 -0.53 1.40
CA VAL A 66 -2.58 0.13 2.05
C VAL A 66 -2.08 1.37 2.78
N PHE A 67 -2.54 2.55 2.36
CA PHE A 67 -2.20 3.83 2.98
C PHE A 67 -3.36 4.37 3.81
N GLY A 68 -3.08 4.91 5.00
CA GLY A 68 -4.07 5.54 5.87
C GLY A 68 -4.72 4.61 6.89
N VAL A 69 -4.00 3.56 7.30
CA VAL A 69 -4.40 2.69 8.42
C VAL A 69 -3.88 3.25 9.76
N ASP A 70 -4.60 3.04 10.85
CA ASP A 70 -4.10 3.44 12.18
C ASP A 70 -3.03 2.46 12.65
N ASN A 71 -2.12 2.92 13.52
CA ASN A 71 -1.10 2.07 14.15
C ASN A 71 -1.71 0.96 15.06
N GLY A 72 -3.02 0.95 15.26
CA GLY A 72 -3.76 -0.03 16.07
C GLY A 72 -4.37 -1.15 15.22
N GLU A 73 -3.90 -2.37 15.47
CA GLU A 73 -4.59 -3.63 15.21
C GLU A 73 -5.13 -3.87 13.80
N VAL A 74 -4.24 -4.25 12.89
CA VAL A 74 -4.65 -5.02 11.71
C VAL A 74 -4.63 -6.50 12.07
N ASN A 75 -5.77 -7.01 12.54
CA ASN A 75 -5.98 -8.44 12.75
C ASN A 75 -6.40 -9.08 11.41
N LEU A 76 -5.41 -9.49 10.62
CA LEU A 76 -5.63 -10.21 9.38
C LEU A 76 -5.93 -11.67 9.71
N SER A 77 -7.16 -12.09 9.45
CA SER A 77 -7.70 -13.43 9.77
C SER A 77 -7.06 -14.57 8.98
N ASP A 78 -6.07 -14.30 8.11
CA ASP A 78 -5.44 -15.27 7.24
C ASP A 78 -3.94 -15.32 7.53
N SER A 79 -3.52 -16.38 8.21
CA SER A 79 -2.14 -16.64 8.64
C SER A 79 -1.17 -16.91 7.49
N THR A 80 -1.64 -16.94 6.24
CA THR A 80 -0.82 -17.14 5.05
C THR A 80 -0.38 -15.85 4.37
N LEU A 81 -0.94 -14.70 4.76
CA LEU A 81 -0.58 -13.41 4.20
C LEU A 81 0.69 -12.86 4.86
N ASN A 82 1.69 -12.56 4.04
CA ASN A 82 2.86 -11.79 4.46
C ASN A 82 2.45 -10.33 4.69
N VAL A 83 2.28 -9.95 5.95
CA VAL A 83 1.90 -8.59 6.35
C VAL A 83 3.11 -7.88 6.92
N LYS A 84 3.48 -6.72 6.34
CA LYS A 84 4.52 -5.86 6.91
C LYS A 84 3.96 -4.47 7.17
N VAL A 85 4.01 -4.09 8.45
CA VAL A 85 3.78 -2.70 8.85
C VAL A 85 5.07 -1.93 8.58
N VAL A 86 4.97 -0.91 7.74
CA VAL A 86 6.10 -0.01 7.48
C VAL A 86 6.16 0.98 8.65
N LYS A 87 7.05 0.69 9.62
CA LYS A 87 7.29 1.59 10.77
C LYS A 87 7.90 2.91 10.26
N ARG A 88 7.35 4.04 10.73
CA ARG A 88 7.89 5.37 10.48
C ARG A 88 9.19 5.54 11.25
N ASP A 89 10.32 5.47 10.55
CA ASP A 89 11.49 6.24 10.96
C ASP A 89 12.03 7.06 9.78
N LYS A 90 12.40 8.29 10.13
CA LYS A 90 12.52 9.48 9.28
C LYS A 90 13.31 9.22 7.98
N SER A 91 12.74 9.68 6.87
CA SER A 91 13.40 10.02 5.58
C SER A 91 14.15 8.93 4.78
N ALA A 92 14.65 7.86 5.38
CA ALA A 92 15.55 6.90 4.70
C ALA A 92 14.84 5.67 4.09
N HIS A 93 13.55 5.43 4.37
CA HIS A 93 12.89 4.17 4.01
C HIS A 93 12.15 4.17 2.66
N TRP A 94 11.84 5.34 2.08
CA TRP A 94 11.26 5.37 0.74
C TRP A 94 12.26 4.91 -0.33
N ASP A 95 13.56 5.12 -0.11
CA ASP A 95 14.63 4.64 -1.01
C ASP A 95 14.71 3.13 -1.00
N ASN A 96 14.42 2.50 0.13
CA ASN A 96 14.38 1.06 0.27
C ASN A 96 13.02 0.45 -0.07
N LEU A 97 11.95 1.25 -0.23
CA LEU A 97 10.61 0.74 -0.55
C LEU A 97 10.59 -0.17 -1.79
N GLU A 98 11.32 0.19 -2.85
CA GLU A 98 11.41 -0.66 -4.06
C GLU A 98 12.08 -2.01 -3.76
N ARG A 99 13.14 -2.01 -2.95
CA ARG A 99 13.84 -3.24 -2.54
C ARG A 99 12.95 -4.09 -1.64
N ASP A 100 12.35 -3.48 -0.63
CA ASP A 100 11.45 -4.12 0.30
C ASP A 100 10.24 -4.75 -0.42
N LEU A 101 9.65 -4.04 -1.39
CA LEU A 101 8.57 -4.56 -2.22
C LEU A 101 9.00 -5.77 -3.07
N LYS A 102 10.23 -5.76 -3.59
CA LYS A 102 10.78 -6.85 -4.42
C LYS A 102 11.06 -8.11 -3.59
N GLU A 103 11.60 -7.97 -2.39
CA GLU A 103 11.97 -9.10 -1.52
C GLU A 103 10.75 -9.76 -0.87
N PHE A 104 9.64 -9.02 -0.67
CA PHE A 104 8.49 -9.51 0.06
C PHE A 104 7.56 -10.46 -0.72
N GLY A 105 7.62 -10.47 -2.06
CA GLY A 105 6.68 -11.23 -2.88
C GLY A 105 5.22 -10.82 -2.62
N ALA A 106 4.26 -11.71 -2.90
CA ALA A 106 2.84 -11.42 -2.67
C ALA A 106 2.57 -11.11 -1.18
N SER A 107 2.12 -9.87 -0.89
CA SER A 107 2.13 -9.33 0.46
C SER A 107 1.21 -8.11 0.62
N VAL A 108 0.85 -7.81 1.87
CA VAL A 108 0.15 -6.59 2.26
C VAL A 108 1.09 -5.69 3.06
N LEU A 109 1.29 -4.48 2.58
CA LEU A 109 2.09 -3.44 3.20
C LEU A 109 1.18 -2.37 3.77
N LEU A 110 1.36 -2.07 5.04
CA LEU A 110 0.53 -1.13 5.77
C LEU A 110 1.34 0.15 6.03
N ILE A 111 0.82 1.29 5.57
CA ILE A 111 1.43 2.61 5.73
C ILE A 111 0.45 3.52 6.52
N PRO A 112 0.83 3.96 7.73
CA PRO A 112 -0.04 4.84 8.52
C PRO A 112 -0.23 6.23 7.91
N SER A 113 -1.43 6.81 8.02
CA SER A 113 -1.67 8.23 7.68
C SER A 113 -0.85 9.14 8.59
N GLU A 114 -0.35 10.25 8.04
CA GLU A 114 0.25 11.34 8.82
C GLU A 114 -0.85 11.99 9.64
N ASP A 115 -0.84 11.77 10.96
CA ASP A 115 -1.04 12.91 11.85
C ASP A 115 0.19 13.83 11.72
#